data_AF-A0A8H7TD41-F1
#
_entry.id   AF-A0A8H7TD41-F1
#
_cell.length_a   1.000
_cell.length_b   1.000
_cell.length_c   1.000
_cell.angle_alpha   90.00
_cell.angle_beta   90.00
_cell.angle_gamma   90.00
#
_symmetry.space_group_name_H-M   'P 1'
#
loop_
_entity.id
_entity.type
_entity.pdbx_description
1 polymer ?
#
loop_
_entity_poly.entity_id
_entity_poly.type
_entity_poly.pdbx_seq_one_letter_code
_entity_poly.pdbx_strand_id
1 'polypeptide(L)'
;MKALGSFAFALVAGANAIVTRWAPCCFHLSASGAVTGTVGQLDDGQNRINGPLAPAQFCIADGAITDAHGRGCIITPGVTQYQCDNGVPPASGFSIGCDGTVAYNGVTTFWECQTGDHGEANIYIHPGGINCGEITLKADS
;
A
#
# COMPACT_ATOMS: atom_id res chain seq x y z
N MET A 1 -17.41 2.20 -72.58
CA MET A 1 -17.81 3.22 -71.58
C MET A 1 -17.15 2.83 -70.26
N LYS A 2 -16.27 3.68 -69.72
CA LYS A 2 -15.52 3.48 -68.46
C LYS A 2 -16.41 3.90 -67.29
N ALA A 3 -16.57 3.05 -66.27
CA ALA A 3 -17.11 3.44 -64.98
C ALA A 3 -15.95 3.65 -64.00
N LEU A 4 -15.80 4.87 -63.49
CA LEU A 4 -14.81 5.22 -62.45
C LEU A 4 -15.29 4.71 -61.09
N GLY A 5 -14.38 4.08 -60.35
CA GLY A 5 -14.58 3.65 -58.97
C GLY A 5 -14.48 4.80 -57.96
N SER A 6 -15.02 4.58 -56.77
CA SER A 6 -14.80 5.43 -55.59
C SER A 6 -14.41 4.53 -54.43
N PHE A 7 -13.14 4.60 -54.02
CA PHE A 7 -12.64 3.97 -52.80
C PHE A 7 -12.66 5.03 -51.69
N ALA A 8 -13.53 4.84 -50.70
CA ALA A 8 -13.54 5.66 -49.49
C ALA A 8 -12.47 5.13 -48.52
N PHE A 9 -11.46 5.94 -48.23
CA PHE A 9 -10.50 5.67 -47.16
C PHE A 9 -11.09 6.12 -45.82
N ALA A 10 -11.39 5.17 -44.94
CA ALA A 10 -11.76 5.44 -43.55
C ALA A 10 -10.48 5.61 -42.71
N LEU A 11 -10.25 6.81 -42.19
CA LEU A 11 -9.21 7.09 -41.20
C LEU A 11 -9.70 6.64 -39.82
N VAL A 12 -9.24 5.48 -39.36
CA VAL A 12 -9.37 5.07 -37.95
C VAL A 12 -8.27 5.78 -37.15
N ALA A 13 -8.63 6.83 -36.43
CA ALA A 13 -7.76 7.42 -35.43
C ALA A 13 -7.81 6.56 -34.16
N GLY A 14 -6.81 5.71 -33.95
CA GLY A 14 -6.61 5.01 -32.69
C GLY A 14 -6.13 6.00 -31.62
N ALA A 15 -6.99 6.35 -30.66
CA ALA A 15 -6.59 7.13 -29.50
C ALA A 15 -5.75 6.25 -28.57
N ASN A 16 -4.44 6.45 -28.53
CA ASN A 16 -3.60 5.93 -27.47
C ASN A 16 -3.80 6.84 -26.25
N ALA A 17 -4.50 6.37 -25.23
CA ALA A 17 -4.59 7.09 -23.96
C ALA A 17 -3.21 7.10 -23.29
N ILE A 18 -2.60 8.27 -23.17
CA ILE A 18 -1.46 8.47 -22.26
C ILE A 18 -2.01 8.34 -20.84
N VAL A 19 -1.67 7.25 -20.17
CA VAL A 19 -1.80 7.17 -18.71
C VAL A 19 -0.68 8.03 -18.15
N THR A 20 -1.00 9.26 -17.76
CA THR A 20 -0.12 10.04 -16.88
C THR A 20 -0.01 9.26 -15.58
N ARG A 21 1.09 8.51 -15.41
CA ARG A 21 1.46 7.96 -14.11
C ARG A 21 2.02 9.13 -13.30
N TRP A 22 1.27 9.60 -12.31
CA TRP A 22 1.78 10.57 -11.36
C TRP A 22 2.95 9.90 -10.62
N ALA A 23 4.01 10.65 -10.32
CA ALA A 23 5.10 10.10 -9.52
C ALA A 23 4.52 9.59 -8.18
N PRO A 24 5.00 8.44 -7.65
CA PRO A 24 4.48 7.92 -6.39
C PRO A 24 4.67 8.95 -5.28
N CYS A 25 3.61 9.19 -4.49
CA CYS A 25 3.74 9.98 -3.27
C CYS A 25 4.40 9.10 -2.21
N CYS A 26 5.56 9.49 -1.73
CA CYS A 26 6.31 8.73 -0.74
C CYS A 26 6.20 9.36 0.65
N PHE A 27 5.94 8.53 1.65
CA PHE A 27 5.59 8.88 3.02
C PHE A 27 6.23 7.90 4.01
N HIS A 28 6.23 8.27 5.29
CA HIS A 28 6.41 7.33 6.40
C HIS A 28 5.07 7.08 7.07
N LEU A 29 4.98 5.95 7.78
CA LEU A 29 3.80 5.59 8.54
C LEU A 29 4.02 5.76 10.04
N SER A 30 2.99 6.26 10.72
CA SER A 30 2.87 6.24 12.17
C SER A 30 1.56 5.58 12.58
N ALA A 31 1.56 4.91 13.72
CA ALA A 31 0.39 4.31 14.34
C ALA A 31 -0.02 5.12 15.57
N SER A 32 -1.32 5.15 15.84
CA SER A 32 -1.93 5.67 17.07
C SER A 32 -3.10 4.78 17.48
N GLY A 33 -3.44 4.74 18.77
CA GLY A 33 -4.48 3.86 19.32
C GLY A 33 -3.94 3.04 20.48
N ALA A 34 -4.14 1.72 20.42
CA ALA A 34 -3.63 0.78 21.44
C ALA A 34 -2.11 0.89 21.65
N VAL A 35 -1.37 1.14 20.56
CA VAL A 35 0.04 1.57 20.60
C VAL A 35 0.22 2.85 19.77
N THR A 36 1.24 3.62 20.11
CA THR A 36 1.65 4.82 19.35
C THR A 36 3.13 4.72 19.01
N GLY A 37 3.48 4.96 17.75
CA GLY A 37 4.87 4.88 17.30
C GLY A 37 5.00 4.94 15.78
N THR A 38 6.23 4.93 15.29
CA THR A 38 6.52 4.85 13.86
C THR A 38 6.47 3.41 13.37
N VAL A 39 6.19 3.24 12.08
CA VAL A 39 6.27 1.94 11.41
C VAL A 39 7.64 1.79 10.77
N GLY A 40 8.41 0.80 11.23
CA GLY A 40 9.61 0.32 10.58
C GLY A 40 9.37 -0.97 9.80
N GLN A 41 10.43 -1.51 9.21
CA GLN A 41 10.40 -2.79 8.52
C GLN A 41 11.59 -3.66 8.93
N LEU A 42 11.34 -4.97 9.04
CA LEU A 42 12.39 -5.97 9.04
C LEU A 42 12.97 -6.14 7.62
N ASP A 43 14.18 -6.70 7.54
CA ASP A 43 14.87 -6.95 6.26
C ASP A 43 14.06 -7.83 5.30
N ASP A 44 13.19 -8.71 5.81
CA ASP A 44 12.32 -9.56 5.02
C ASP A 44 11.06 -8.87 4.47
N GLY A 45 10.70 -7.70 5.01
CA GLY A 45 9.56 -6.89 4.55
C GLY A 45 8.39 -6.81 5.51
N GLN A 46 8.47 -7.46 6.66
CA GLN A 46 7.44 -7.34 7.70
C GLN A 46 7.42 -5.93 8.28
N ASN A 47 6.24 -5.31 8.28
CA ASN A 47 6.01 -4.03 8.92
C ASN A 47 5.89 -4.21 10.44
N ARG A 48 6.57 -3.36 11.20
CA ARG A 48 6.58 -3.38 12.67
C ARG A 48 6.30 -2.00 13.23
N ILE A 49 5.49 -1.93 14.28
CA ILE A 49 5.34 -0.73 15.09
C ILE A 49 6.28 -0.84 16.29
N ASN A 50 6.95 0.26 16.62
CA ASN A 50 7.95 0.36 17.69
C ASN A 50 9.19 -0.51 17.43
N GLY A 51 9.94 -0.82 18.50
CA GLY A 51 11.23 -1.48 18.41
C GLY A 51 12.37 -0.53 18.05
N PRO A 52 13.58 -1.06 17.82
CA PRO A 52 14.76 -0.29 17.42
C PRO A 52 14.78 0.06 15.92
N LEU A 53 13.71 -0.26 15.18
CA LEU A 53 13.64 -0.09 13.73
C LEU A 53 13.48 1.37 13.36
N ALA A 54 14.27 1.82 12.38
CA ALA A 54 14.07 3.14 11.79
C ALA A 54 12.72 3.19 11.04
N PRO A 55 12.06 4.37 10.97
CA PRO A 55 10.87 4.53 10.14
C PRO A 55 11.12 4.11 8.69
N ALA A 56 10.26 3.26 8.16
CA ALA A 56 10.33 2.81 6.77
C ALA A 56 9.67 3.83 5.85
N GLN A 57 10.26 4.01 4.66
CA GLN A 57 9.66 4.82 3.60
C GLN A 57 8.79 3.92 2.72
N PHE A 58 7.58 4.39 2.44
CA PHE A 58 6.60 3.78 1.56
C PHE A 58 6.26 4.75 0.44
N CYS A 59 5.74 4.24 -0.66
CA CYS A 59 5.19 5.06 -1.74
C CYS A 59 3.86 4.47 -2.21
N ILE A 60 2.90 5.34 -2.53
CA ILE A 60 1.59 4.92 -3.07
C ILE A 60 1.43 5.38 -4.51
N ALA A 61 0.93 4.50 -5.36
CA ALA A 61 0.49 4.81 -6.72
C ALA A 61 -0.70 3.90 -7.07
N ASP A 62 -1.72 4.46 -7.72
CA ASP A 62 -2.90 3.72 -8.18
C ASP A 62 -3.56 2.82 -7.11
N GLY A 63 -3.56 3.28 -5.85
CA GLY A 63 -4.16 2.57 -4.71
C GLY A 63 -3.37 1.34 -4.22
N ALA A 64 -2.09 1.26 -4.58
CA ALA A 64 -1.18 0.19 -4.18
C ALA A 64 0.10 0.78 -3.56
N ILE A 65 0.62 0.15 -2.51
CA ILE A 65 1.78 0.64 -1.76
C ILE A 65 3.01 -0.23 -2.07
N THR A 66 4.17 0.39 -2.25
CA THR A 66 5.49 -0.25 -2.29
C THR A 66 6.39 0.35 -1.22
N ASP A 67 7.38 -0.40 -0.74
CA ASP A 67 8.42 0.13 0.14
C ASP A 67 9.64 0.68 -0.60
N ALA A 68 10.62 1.18 0.15
CA ALA A 68 11.88 1.74 -0.38
C ALA A 68 12.73 0.74 -1.19
N HIS A 69 12.53 -0.56 -1.00
CA HIS A 69 13.21 -1.61 -1.77
C HIS A 69 12.42 -2.02 -3.02
N GLY A 70 11.28 -1.37 -3.28
CA GLY A 70 10.38 -1.70 -4.38
C GLY A 70 9.57 -2.97 -4.16
N ARG A 71 9.50 -3.49 -2.92
CA ARG A 71 8.65 -4.63 -2.59
C ARG A 71 7.20 -4.20 -2.56
N GLY A 72 6.32 -5.02 -3.13
CA GLY A 72 4.90 -4.74 -3.11
C GLY A 72 4.30 -5.04 -1.76
N CYS A 73 3.56 -4.08 -1.20
CA CYS A 73 2.87 -4.30 0.05
C CYS A 73 1.53 -4.99 -0.16
N ILE A 74 1.24 -5.98 0.67
CA ILE A 74 0.10 -6.87 0.57
C ILE A 74 -0.61 -7.01 1.91
N ILE A 75 -1.83 -7.55 1.84
CA ILE A 75 -2.46 -8.21 2.97
C ILE A 75 -2.28 -9.72 2.78
N THR A 76 -1.46 -10.36 3.60
CA THR A 76 -1.12 -11.78 3.44
C THR A 76 -2.39 -12.64 3.60
N PRO A 77 -2.77 -13.43 2.58
CA PRO A 77 -3.97 -14.25 2.63
C PRO A 77 -3.95 -15.23 3.82
N GLY A 78 -5.10 -15.38 4.49
CA GLY A 78 -5.27 -16.31 5.61
C GLY A 78 -4.77 -15.80 6.97
N VAL A 79 -3.80 -14.87 7.00
CA VAL A 79 -3.31 -14.26 8.26
C VAL A 79 -3.64 -12.77 8.38
N THR A 80 -4.02 -12.11 7.28
CA THR A 80 -4.47 -10.70 7.23
C THR A 80 -3.43 -9.65 7.62
N GLN A 81 -2.16 -10.05 7.67
CA GLN A 81 -1.04 -9.18 8.01
C GLN A 81 -0.72 -8.21 6.88
N TYR A 82 -0.44 -6.95 7.22
CA TYR A 82 0.06 -5.93 6.31
C TYR A 82 1.60 -5.94 6.29
N GLN A 83 2.19 -6.33 5.17
CA GLN A 83 3.65 -6.46 4.98
C GLN A 83 4.05 -6.20 3.53
N CYS A 84 5.34 -6.04 3.24
CA CYS A 84 5.85 -5.80 1.89
C CYS A 84 6.86 -6.88 1.47
N ASP A 85 6.34 -7.95 0.86
CA ASP A 85 7.11 -9.16 0.58
C ASP A 85 7.93 -9.04 -0.70
N ASN A 86 9.11 -9.66 -0.70
CA ASN A 86 9.98 -9.67 -1.87
C ASN A 86 9.36 -10.43 -3.05
N GLY A 87 9.41 -9.83 -4.25
CA GLY A 87 8.90 -10.44 -5.48
C GLY A 87 7.38 -10.50 -5.58
N VAL A 88 6.63 -9.92 -4.64
CA VAL A 88 5.17 -9.89 -4.68
C VAL A 88 4.68 -8.56 -5.29
N PRO A 89 3.74 -8.58 -6.25
CA PRO A 89 3.11 -7.37 -6.76
C PRO A 89 2.34 -6.64 -5.64
N PRO A 90 2.36 -5.29 -5.60
CA PRO A 90 1.65 -4.55 -4.57
C PRO A 90 0.13 -4.76 -4.73
N ALA A 91 -0.54 -5.03 -3.62
CA ALA A 91 -1.99 -5.20 -3.61
C ALA A 91 -2.68 -3.84 -3.75
N SER A 92 -3.75 -3.80 -4.54
CA SER A 92 -4.65 -2.65 -4.57
C SER A 92 -5.59 -2.62 -3.37
N GLY A 93 -6.22 -1.46 -3.15
CA GLY A 93 -7.21 -1.25 -2.09
C GLY A 93 -6.73 -0.29 -1.01
N PHE A 94 -5.47 0.13 -1.04
CA PHE A 94 -4.98 1.19 -0.17
C PHE A 94 -5.44 2.56 -0.65
N SER A 95 -5.75 3.44 0.29
CA SER A 95 -5.94 4.85 0.04
C SER A 95 -5.40 5.67 1.20
N ILE A 96 -5.05 6.93 0.91
CA ILE A 96 -4.60 7.90 1.91
C ILE A 96 -5.52 9.11 1.81
N GLY A 97 -6.20 9.43 2.89
CA GLY A 97 -7.04 10.62 3.00
C GLY A 97 -6.21 11.91 3.02
N CYS A 98 -6.84 13.05 2.77
CA CYS A 98 -6.16 14.36 2.81
C CYS A 98 -5.55 14.69 4.18
N ASP A 99 -5.99 14.00 5.23
CA ASP A 99 -5.47 14.12 6.59
C ASP A 99 -4.38 13.07 6.92
N GLY A 100 -3.89 12.35 5.89
CA GLY A 100 -2.91 11.28 6.01
C GLY A 100 -3.49 9.95 6.49
N THR A 101 -4.79 9.83 6.77
CA THR A 101 -5.36 8.56 7.25
C THR A 101 -5.27 7.49 6.18
N VAL A 102 -4.61 6.37 6.51
CA VAL A 102 -4.55 5.21 5.62
C VAL A 102 -5.83 4.39 5.78
N ALA A 103 -6.38 3.93 4.67
CA ALA A 103 -7.45 2.94 4.65
C ALA A 103 -7.07 1.76 3.76
N TYR A 104 -7.58 0.57 4.09
CA TYR A 104 -7.59 -0.58 3.20
C TYR A 104 -9.05 -0.96 2.89
N ASN A 105 -9.42 -0.95 1.61
CA ASN A 105 -10.79 -1.16 1.13
C ASN A 105 -11.84 -0.30 1.86
N GLY A 106 -11.47 0.95 2.17
CA GLY A 106 -12.35 1.92 2.84
C GLY A 106 -12.41 1.80 4.36
N VAL A 107 -11.71 0.83 4.97
CA VAL A 107 -11.61 0.67 6.43
C VAL A 107 -10.32 1.31 6.94
N THR A 108 -10.44 2.19 7.92
CA THR A 108 -9.31 2.92 8.53
C THR A 108 -8.79 2.26 9.82
N THR A 109 -9.52 1.28 10.33
CA THR A 109 -9.10 0.49 11.50
C THR A 109 -8.12 -0.59 11.08
N PHE A 110 -6.96 -0.58 11.70
CA PHE A 110 -5.98 -1.65 11.66
C PHE A 110 -5.83 -2.23 13.06
N TRP A 111 -5.10 -3.33 13.17
CA TRP A 111 -4.82 -4.00 14.43
C TRP A 111 -3.32 -4.14 14.60
N GLU A 112 -2.81 -3.71 15.75
CA GLU A 112 -1.50 -4.10 16.22
C GLU A 112 -1.65 -5.43 16.97
N CYS A 113 -0.76 -6.38 16.77
CA CYS A 113 -0.65 -7.54 17.65
C CYS A 113 0.80 -7.74 18.07
N GLN A 114 1.01 -7.93 19.37
CA GLN A 114 2.33 -8.10 19.95
C GLN A 114 3.05 -9.32 19.37
N THR A 115 4.32 -9.13 19.06
CA THR A 115 5.17 -10.21 18.52
C THR A 115 5.82 -11.03 19.63
N GLY A 116 5.96 -10.44 20.83
CA GLY A 116 6.78 -10.97 21.92
C GLY A 116 8.26 -10.57 21.82
N ASP A 117 8.67 -9.97 20.70
CA ASP A 117 10.04 -9.60 20.40
C ASP A 117 10.22 -8.08 20.47
N HIS A 118 11.22 -7.62 21.24
CA HIS A 118 11.68 -6.22 21.28
C HIS A 118 10.60 -5.14 21.52
N GLY A 119 9.43 -5.51 22.07
CA GLY A 119 8.30 -4.59 22.25
C GLY A 119 7.63 -4.18 20.93
N GLU A 120 7.83 -4.97 19.87
CA GLU A 120 7.29 -4.71 18.54
C GLU A 120 5.92 -5.34 18.34
N ALA A 121 5.12 -4.73 17.48
CA ALA A 121 3.84 -5.26 17.04
C ALA A 121 3.80 -5.39 15.51
N ASN A 122 3.20 -6.48 15.04
CA ASN A 122 2.81 -6.65 13.64
C ASN A 122 1.51 -5.87 13.37
N ILE A 123 1.27 -5.53 12.10
CA ILE A 123 0.09 -4.79 11.66
C ILE A 123 -0.84 -5.72 10.87
N TYR A 124 -2.14 -5.66 11.14
CA TYR A 124 -3.16 -6.48 10.48
C TYR A 124 -4.41 -5.67 10.13
N ILE A 125 -5.23 -6.18 9.20
CA ILE A 125 -6.58 -5.66 8.95
C ILE A 125 -7.65 -6.34 9.82
N HIS A 126 -7.33 -7.50 10.41
CA HIS A 126 -8.13 -8.19 11.42
C HIS A 126 -7.18 -8.77 12.49
N PRO A 127 -7.62 -8.98 13.74
CA PRO A 127 -6.77 -9.59 14.76
C PRO A 127 -6.20 -10.94 14.29
N GLY A 128 -4.88 -11.05 14.19
CA GLY A 128 -4.18 -12.21 13.64
C GLY A 128 -3.06 -12.76 14.54
N GLY A 129 -2.90 -12.23 15.74
CA GLY A 129 -1.83 -12.59 16.69
C GLY A 129 -2.31 -12.60 18.13
N ILE A 130 -1.39 -12.31 19.05
CA ILE A 130 -1.69 -12.22 20.50
C ILE A 130 -1.78 -10.76 20.95
N ASN A 131 -2.56 -10.51 22.00
CA ASN A 131 -2.70 -9.20 22.64
C ASN A 131 -2.95 -8.07 21.64
N CYS A 132 -3.92 -8.26 20.75
CA CYS A 132 -4.18 -7.30 19.69
C CYS A 132 -4.97 -6.09 20.19
N GLY A 133 -4.70 -4.92 19.61
CA GLY A 133 -5.42 -3.68 19.87
C GLY A 133 -5.70 -2.90 18.58
N GLU A 134 -6.77 -2.12 18.58
CA GLU A 134 -7.10 -1.27 17.44
C GLU A 134 -6.11 -0.09 17.33
N ILE A 135 -5.73 0.20 16.10
CA ILE A 135 -4.89 1.33 15.75
C ILE A 135 -5.41 2.02 14.48
N THR A 136 -4.98 3.25 14.28
CA THR A 136 -5.08 3.99 13.01
C THR A 136 -3.69 4.32 12.51
N LEU A 137 -3.49 4.21 11.20
CA LEU A 137 -2.24 4.55 10.52
C LEU A 137 -2.34 5.94 9.86
N LYS A 138 -1.25 6.70 9.96
CA LYS A 138 -1.09 8.04 9.39
C LYS A 138 0.16 8.13 8.53
N ALA A 139 -0.01 8.63 7.30
CA ALA A 139 1.05 9.09 6.42
C ALA A 139 1.38 10.57 6.69
N ASP A 140 2.67 10.94 6.57
CA ASP A 140 3.20 12.26 6.95
C ASP A 140 3.32 13.29 5.81
N SER A 141 3.01 12.91 4.57
CA SER A 141 3.21 13.75 3.36
C SER A 141 2.01 13.76 2.41
#